data_AF-A0A0B1Q8K7-F1
#
_entry.id   AF-A0A0B1Q8K7-F1
#
_cell.length_a   1.000
_cell.length_b   1.000
_cell.length_c   1.000
_cell.angle_alpha   90.00
_cell.angle_beta   90.00
_cell.angle_gamma   90.00
#
_symmetry.space_group_name_H-M   'P 1'
#
loop_
_entity.id
_entity.type
_entity.pdbx_description
1 polymer ?
#
loop_
_entity_poly.entity_id
_entity_poly.type
_entity_poly.pdbx_seq_one_letter_code
_entity_poly.pdbx_strand_id
1 'polypeptide(L)'
;MTLSNGMISEDDALGFAQLINNRICGWTIVLGMKDGRTDFRRKRARQAHHLMHDLLMNMPCLPAIVDAIQAGDDPVNLWPECLRETVRFQIEHKVPREENEPTSARNRRLRAEGFGCPIPSRFDDHGLQATIADHPPFPNPSPILQTWKREIAADRRRSALRVVEGGRAA
;
A
#
# COMPACT_ATOMS: atom_id res chain seq x y z
N MET A 1 -7.33 18.69 -7.67
CA MET A 1 -8.66 18.09 -7.91
C MET A 1 -9.56 18.62 -6.81
N THR A 2 -10.57 19.42 -7.13
CA THR A 2 -11.45 20.03 -6.14
C THR A 2 -12.55 19.03 -5.82
N LEU A 3 -12.49 18.39 -4.65
CA LEU A 3 -13.67 17.74 -4.08
C LEU A 3 -14.73 18.85 -3.93
N SER A 4 -15.91 18.67 -4.52
CA SER A 4 -16.97 19.69 -4.52
C SER A 4 -17.31 20.13 -3.08
N ASN A 5 -17.69 21.40 -2.91
CA ASN A 5 -17.92 22.13 -1.65
C ASN A 5 -19.02 21.56 -0.70
N GLY A 6 -19.34 20.26 -0.74
CA GLY A 6 -20.06 19.59 0.34
C GLY A 6 -19.05 18.98 1.31
N MET A 7 -19.20 19.23 2.61
CA MET A 7 -18.46 18.46 3.63
C MET A 7 -18.64 16.97 3.35
N ILE A 8 -17.55 16.24 3.14
CA ILE A 8 -17.60 14.78 3.03
C ILE A 8 -18.02 14.22 4.38
N SER A 9 -19.00 13.30 4.39
CA SER A 9 -19.45 12.69 5.64
C SER A 9 -18.35 11.82 6.25
N GLU A 10 -18.46 11.51 7.54
CA GLU A 10 -17.51 10.62 8.21
C GLU A 10 -17.51 9.21 7.59
N ASP A 11 -18.70 8.66 7.33
CA ASP A 11 -18.86 7.35 6.67
C ASP A 11 -18.17 7.31 5.30
N ASP A 12 -18.27 8.40 4.58
CA ASP A 12 -17.66 8.58 3.28
C ASP A 12 -16.13 8.70 3.36
N ALA A 13 -15.62 9.44 4.33
CA ALA A 13 -14.20 9.56 4.58
C ALA A 13 -13.59 8.22 5.02
N LEU A 14 -14.28 7.48 5.88
CA LEU A 14 -13.92 6.11 6.28
C LEU A 14 -13.92 5.16 5.07
N GLY A 15 -14.97 5.23 4.25
CA GLY A 15 -15.07 4.44 3.02
C GLY A 15 -13.94 4.73 2.03
N PHE A 16 -13.55 6.00 1.89
CA PHE A 16 -12.43 6.39 1.04
C PHE A 16 -11.08 5.97 1.63
N ALA A 17 -10.88 6.12 2.95
CA ALA A 17 -9.68 5.63 3.63
C ALA A 17 -9.51 4.11 3.46
N GLN A 18 -10.60 3.35 3.53
CA GLN A 18 -10.60 1.92 3.25
C GLN A 18 -10.24 1.60 1.80
N LEU A 19 -10.76 2.38 0.85
CA LEU A 19 -10.42 2.26 -0.57
C LEU A 19 -8.91 2.48 -0.79
N ILE A 20 -8.33 3.50 -0.17
CA ILE A 20 -6.89 3.81 -0.22
C ILE A 20 -6.07 2.60 0.23
N ASN A 21 -6.36 2.07 1.43
CA ASN A 21 -5.62 0.92 1.97
C ASN A 21 -5.72 -0.31 1.05
N ASN A 22 -6.92 -0.60 0.55
CA ASN A 22 -7.14 -1.75 -0.32
C ASN A 22 -6.45 -1.57 -1.68
N ARG A 23 -6.44 -0.36 -2.26
CA ARG A 23 -5.74 -0.08 -3.52
C ARG A 23 -4.23 -0.19 -3.39
N ILE A 24 -3.66 0.34 -2.31
CA ILE A 24 -2.23 0.20 -2.01
C ILE A 24 -1.83 -1.29 -1.96
N CYS A 25 -2.60 -2.10 -1.22
CA CYS A 25 -2.36 -3.54 -1.15
C CYS A 25 -2.59 -4.26 -2.50
N GLY A 26 -3.67 -3.91 -3.21
CA GLY A 26 -4.04 -4.55 -4.48
C GLY A 26 -3.00 -4.31 -5.58
N TRP A 27 -2.52 -3.07 -5.71
CA TRP A 27 -1.47 -2.72 -6.66
C TRP A 27 -0.14 -3.41 -6.36
N THR A 28 0.30 -3.39 -5.10
CA THR A 28 1.55 -4.05 -4.69
C THR A 28 1.53 -5.56 -4.93
N ILE A 29 0.38 -6.22 -4.73
CA ILE A 29 0.18 -7.62 -5.16
C ILE A 29 0.38 -7.74 -6.67
N VAL A 30 -0.37 -7.00 -7.49
CA VAL A 30 -0.31 -7.11 -8.96
C VAL A 30 1.07 -6.79 -9.52
N LEU A 31 1.80 -5.84 -8.94
CA LEU A 31 3.18 -5.51 -9.32
C LEU A 31 4.13 -6.69 -9.12
N GLY A 32 3.94 -7.47 -8.06
CA GLY A 32 4.78 -8.63 -7.74
C GLY A 32 4.44 -9.89 -8.51
N MET A 33 3.29 -9.92 -9.17
CA MET A 33 2.83 -11.08 -9.94
C MET A 33 3.37 -11.08 -11.37
N LYS A 34 3.63 -12.28 -11.88
CA LYS A 34 3.81 -12.57 -13.30
C LYS A 34 2.95 -13.76 -13.67
N ASP A 35 2.18 -13.67 -14.74
CA ASP A 35 1.29 -14.75 -15.22
C ASP A 35 0.37 -15.28 -14.09
N GLY A 36 -0.08 -14.40 -13.21
CA GLY A 36 -0.93 -14.77 -12.07
C GLY A 36 -0.22 -15.42 -10.88
N ARG A 37 1.13 -15.41 -10.81
CA ARG A 37 1.90 -15.99 -9.70
C ARG A 37 3.00 -15.06 -9.18
N THR A 38 3.22 -15.06 -7.87
CA THR A 38 4.35 -14.36 -7.24
C THR A 38 5.58 -15.26 -7.26
N ASP A 39 6.66 -14.82 -7.91
CA ASP A 39 7.94 -15.56 -7.98
C ASP A 39 9.06 -14.70 -7.40
N PHE A 40 9.34 -14.84 -6.10
CA PHE A 40 10.34 -14.05 -5.37
C PHE A 40 11.78 -14.22 -5.87
N ARG A 41 12.05 -15.20 -6.74
CA ARG A 41 13.33 -15.30 -7.45
C ARG A 41 13.49 -14.20 -8.51
N ARG A 42 12.40 -13.57 -8.94
CA ARG A 42 12.42 -12.46 -9.89
C ARG A 42 12.64 -11.12 -9.18
N LYS A 43 13.43 -10.25 -9.83
CA LYS A 43 13.73 -8.89 -9.35
C LYS A 43 12.46 -8.10 -9.03
N ARG A 44 11.47 -8.17 -9.92
CA ARG A 44 10.20 -7.44 -9.81
C ARG A 44 9.36 -7.86 -8.60
N ALA A 45 9.25 -9.15 -8.31
CA ALA A 45 8.54 -9.63 -7.12
C ALA A 45 9.20 -9.14 -5.82
N ARG A 46 10.54 -9.11 -5.77
CA ARG A 46 11.27 -8.54 -4.62
C ARG A 46 11.07 -7.03 -4.50
N GLN A 47 11.06 -6.30 -5.61
CA GLN A 47 10.81 -4.85 -5.61
C GLN A 47 9.40 -4.54 -5.12
N ALA A 48 8.38 -5.26 -5.61
CA ALA A 48 7.01 -5.11 -5.13
C ALA A 48 6.86 -5.47 -3.64
N HIS A 49 7.55 -6.51 -3.17
CA HIS A 49 7.56 -6.88 -1.76
C HIS A 49 8.24 -5.81 -0.88
N HIS A 50 9.38 -5.25 -1.33
CA HIS A 50 10.02 -4.14 -0.63
C HIS A 50 9.14 -2.89 -0.61
N LEU A 51 8.45 -2.59 -1.72
CA LEU A 51 7.51 -1.48 -1.80
C LEU A 51 6.33 -1.68 -0.84
N MET A 52 5.72 -2.86 -0.81
CA MET A 52 4.67 -3.22 0.15
C MET A 52 5.13 -2.97 1.58
N HIS A 53 6.32 -3.46 1.94
CA HIS A 53 6.85 -3.28 3.28
C HIS A 53 7.08 -1.80 3.62
N ASP A 54 7.60 -1.02 2.67
CA ASP A 54 7.82 0.42 2.85
C ASP A 54 6.51 1.19 3.05
N LEU A 55 5.50 0.87 2.23
CA LEU A 55 4.18 1.49 2.30
C LEU A 55 3.44 1.13 3.59
N LEU A 56 3.58 -0.10 4.08
CA LEU A 56 3.00 -0.52 5.37
C LEU A 56 3.69 0.15 6.55
N MET A 57 5.02 0.29 6.52
CA MET A 57 5.77 0.99 7.57
C MET A 57 5.46 2.49 7.65
N ASN A 58 5.06 3.09 6.53
CA ASN A 58 4.69 4.50 6.44
C ASN A 58 3.17 4.72 6.33
N MET A 59 2.35 3.68 6.54
CA MET A 59 0.90 3.80 6.44
C MET A 59 0.42 4.76 7.54
N PRO A 60 -0.21 5.90 7.17
CA PRO A 60 -0.78 6.79 8.16
C PRO A 60 -1.88 6.08 8.94
N CYS A 61 -2.06 6.44 10.21
CA CYS A 61 -3.16 5.90 10.99
C CYS A 61 -4.51 6.34 10.40
N LEU A 62 -5.52 5.49 10.54
CA LEU A 62 -6.85 5.74 9.96
C LEU A 62 -7.43 7.13 10.34
N PRO A 63 -7.35 7.60 11.60
CA PRO A 63 -7.85 8.92 11.96
C PRO A 63 -7.20 10.04 11.15
N ALA A 64 -5.88 10.03 10.95
CA ALA A 64 -5.19 11.05 10.19
C ALA A 64 -5.61 11.09 8.71
N ILE A 65 -5.91 9.92 8.12
CA ILE A 65 -6.41 9.83 6.74
C ILE A 65 -7.82 10.43 6.67
N VAL A 66 -8.70 10.07 7.61
CA VAL A 66 -10.08 10.58 7.68
C VAL A 66 -10.08 12.10 7.87
N ASP A 67 -9.30 12.62 8.82
CA ASP A 67 -9.19 14.05 9.10
C ASP A 67 -8.74 14.83 7.85
N ALA A 68 -7.71 14.34 7.15
CA ALA A 68 -7.24 14.96 5.91
C ALA A 68 -8.34 14.99 4.83
N ILE A 69 -9.03 13.86 4.63
CA ILE A 69 -10.14 13.76 3.66
C ILE A 69 -11.27 14.72 4.02
N GLN A 70 -11.65 14.79 5.30
CA GLN A 70 -12.70 15.69 5.79
C GLN A 70 -12.35 17.16 5.66
N ALA A 71 -11.08 17.51 5.84
CA ALA A 71 -10.55 18.84 5.61
C ALA A 71 -10.46 19.22 4.12
N GLY A 72 -10.65 18.26 3.20
CA GLY A 72 -10.45 18.46 1.77
C GLY A 72 -8.98 18.48 1.35
N ASP A 73 -8.09 18.06 2.26
CA ASP A 73 -6.66 17.90 1.99
C ASP A 73 -6.40 16.62 1.17
N ASP A 74 -5.28 16.63 0.45
CA ASP A 74 -4.83 15.45 -0.28
C ASP A 74 -4.17 14.43 0.69
N PRO A 75 -4.79 13.25 0.92
CA PRO A 75 -4.26 12.27 1.87
C PRO A 75 -2.89 11.72 1.44
N VAL A 76 -2.50 11.84 0.17
CA VAL A 76 -1.16 11.45 -0.31
C VAL A 76 -0.06 12.18 0.46
N ASN A 77 -0.32 13.42 0.91
CA ASN A 77 0.66 14.24 1.61
C ASN A 77 1.08 13.67 2.98
N LEU A 78 0.29 12.75 3.54
CA LEU A 78 0.61 12.03 4.77
C LEU A 78 1.77 11.04 4.61
N TRP A 79 2.08 10.63 3.38
CA TRP A 79 3.24 9.78 3.09
C TRP A 79 4.53 10.61 2.91
N PRO A 80 5.71 10.01 3.18
CA PRO A 80 6.99 10.61 2.82
C PRO A 80 7.06 10.92 1.33
N GLU A 81 7.75 12.02 0.99
CA GLU A 81 7.85 12.54 -0.39
C GLU A 81 8.24 11.47 -1.41
N CYS A 82 9.21 10.60 -1.07
CA CYS A 82 9.68 9.54 -1.95
C CYS A 82 8.61 8.51 -2.35
N LEU A 83 7.52 8.39 -1.57
CA LEU A 83 6.43 7.45 -1.82
C LEU A 83 5.20 8.11 -2.46
N ARG A 84 5.09 9.45 -2.43
CA ARG A 84 3.87 10.19 -2.79
C ARG A 84 3.40 9.92 -4.21
N GLU A 85 4.31 9.89 -5.18
CA GLU A 85 3.96 9.61 -6.59
C GLU A 85 3.34 8.21 -6.75
N THR A 86 3.95 7.22 -6.11
CA THR A 86 3.43 5.84 -6.12
C THR A 86 2.08 5.74 -5.42
N VAL A 87 1.94 6.34 -4.23
CA VAL A 87 0.68 6.33 -3.48
C VAL A 87 -0.42 7.03 -4.27
N ARG A 88 -0.14 8.21 -4.84
CA ARG A 88 -1.06 8.93 -5.72
C ARG A 88 -1.53 8.06 -6.87
N PHE A 89 -0.59 7.47 -7.61
CA PHE A 89 -0.92 6.58 -8.72
C PHE A 89 -1.85 5.43 -8.26
N GLN A 90 -1.51 4.76 -7.17
CA GLN A 90 -2.28 3.63 -6.66
C GLN A 90 -3.68 4.03 -6.18
N ILE A 91 -3.85 5.20 -5.59
CA ILE A 91 -5.16 5.72 -5.17
C ILE A 91 -5.98 6.10 -6.39
N GLU A 92 -5.39 6.80 -7.36
CA GLU A 92 -6.11 7.37 -8.51
C GLU A 92 -6.45 6.33 -9.58
N HIS A 93 -5.79 5.16 -9.61
CA HIS A 93 -5.99 4.15 -10.65
C HIS A 93 -6.55 2.84 -10.12
N LYS A 94 -7.46 2.23 -10.89
CA LYS A 94 -8.02 0.91 -10.65
C LYS A 94 -6.92 -0.16 -10.79
N VAL A 95 -6.95 -1.15 -9.91
CA VAL A 95 -6.07 -2.31 -9.96
C VAL A 95 -6.43 -3.12 -11.22
N PRO A 96 -5.47 -3.42 -12.12
CA PRO A 96 -5.75 -4.06 -13.42
C PRO A 96 -6.37 -5.47 -13.31
N ARG A 97 -6.29 -6.07 -12.12
CA ARG A 97 -6.81 -7.41 -11.85
C ARG A 97 -8.05 -7.31 -10.99
N GLU A 98 -9.18 -7.71 -11.57
CA GLU A 98 -10.51 -7.57 -10.95
C GLU A 98 -10.58 -8.11 -9.51
N GLU A 99 -9.93 -9.24 -9.22
CA GLU A 99 -9.96 -9.82 -7.88
C GLU A 99 -9.26 -8.98 -6.81
N ASN A 100 -8.34 -8.12 -7.22
CA ASN A 100 -7.61 -7.21 -6.34
C ASN A 100 -8.19 -5.79 -6.38
N GLU A 101 -9.08 -5.46 -7.33
CA GLU A 101 -9.75 -4.16 -7.36
C GLU A 101 -10.83 -4.10 -6.28
N PRO A 102 -10.75 -3.16 -5.32
CA PRO A 102 -11.65 -3.16 -4.17
C PRO A 102 -13.12 -2.93 -4.55
N THR A 103 -13.41 -2.24 -5.65
CA THR A 103 -14.78 -1.96 -6.11
C THR A 103 -15.31 -2.96 -7.13
N SER A 104 -14.58 -4.04 -7.42
CA SER A 104 -15.04 -5.05 -8.38
C SER A 104 -16.30 -5.80 -7.92
N ALA A 105 -17.02 -6.38 -8.87
CA ALA A 105 -18.21 -7.20 -8.58
C ALA A 105 -17.90 -8.35 -7.62
N ARG A 106 -16.73 -8.99 -7.79
CA ARG A 106 -16.23 -10.03 -6.88
C ARG A 106 -16.05 -9.51 -5.45
N ASN A 107 -15.36 -8.40 -5.26
CA ASN A 107 -15.13 -7.85 -3.92
C ASN A 107 -16.43 -7.33 -3.27
N ARG A 108 -17.36 -6.78 -4.05
CA ARG A 108 -18.71 -6.43 -3.56
C ARG A 108 -19.46 -7.65 -3.03
N ARG A 109 -19.43 -8.77 -3.76
CA ARG A 109 -20.04 -10.02 -3.31
C ARG A 109 -19.40 -10.54 -2.02
N LEU A 110 -18.06 -10.56 -1.94
CA LEU A 110 -17.35 -10.99 -0.74
C LEU A 110 -17.73 -10.14 0.48
N ARG A 111 -17.87 -8.82 0.33
CA ARG A 111 -18.35 -7.94 1.40
C ARG A 111 -19.78 -8.20 1.82
N ALA A 112 -20.68 -8.49 0.86
CA ALA A 112 -22.05 -8.88 1.18
C ALA A 112 -22.11 -10.21 1.95
N GLU A 113 -21.12 -11.07 1.78
CA GLU A 113 -20.93 -12.33 2.53
C GLU A 113 -20.18 -12.14 3.87
N GLY A 114 -19.86 -10.90 4.25
CA GLY A 114 -19.20 -10.56 5.52
C GLY A 114 -17.67 -10.46 5.47
N PHE A 115 -17.05 -10.54 4.28
CA PHE A 115 -15.60 -10.44 4.12
C PHE A 115 -15.14 -9.03 3.75
N GLY A 116 -14.28 -8.44 4.60
CA GLY A 116 -13.70 -7.11 4.37
C GLY A 116 -14.63 -5.97 4.82
N CYS A 117 -14.16 -4.72 4.69
CA CYS A 117 -14.87 -3.54 5.16
C CYS A 117 -15.73 -2.90 4.05
N PRO A 118 -16.93 -2.39 4.36
CA PRO A 118 -17.79 -1.71 3.38
C PRO A 118 -17.08 -0.56 2.66
N ILE A 119 -17.31 -0.45 1.36
CA ILE A 119 -16.93 0.71 0.54
C ILE A 119 -18.22 1.26 -0.06
N PRO A 120 -18.56 2.55 0.16
CA PRO A 120 -19.74 3.17 -0.42
C PRO A 120 -19.81 3.04 -1.94
N SER A 121 -21.01 2.77 -2.48
CA SER A 121 -21.23 2.55 -3.92
C SER A 121 -20.84 3.73 -4.80
N ARG A 122 -20.88 4.96 -4.28
CA ARG A 122 -20.41 6.16 -4.99
C ARG A 122 -18.92 6.11 -5.36
N PHE A 123 -18.14 5.22 -4.74
CA PHE A 123 -16.74 4.99 -5.11
C PHE A 123 -16.57 3.93 -6.20
N ASP A 124 -17.63 3.29 -6.69
CA ASP A 124 -17.53 2.23 -7.71
C ASP A 124 -16.86 2.74 -9.01
N ASP A 125 -17.14 3.99 -9.37
CA ASP A 125 -16.55 4.67 -10.51
C ASP A 125 -15.31 5.50 -10.16
N HIS A 126 -14.81 5.40 -8.92
CA HIS A 126 -13.60 6.09 -8.52
C HIS A 126 -12.37 5.55 -9.28
N GLY A 127 -11.57 6.49 -9.79
CA GLY A 127 -10.27 6.24 -10.39
C GLY A 127 -10.26 5.79 -11.85
N LEU A 128 -9.10 5.98 -12.47
CA LEU A 128 -8.83 5.77 -13.88
C LEU A 128 -8.38 4.33 -14.16
N GLN A 129 -8.56 3.88 -15.40
CA GLN A 129 -7.99 2.60 -15.84
C GLN A 129 -6.47 2.74 -16.00
N ALA A 130 -5.73 1.72 -15.58
CA ALA A 130 -4.30 1.63 -15.83
C ALA A 130 -3.89 0.16 -16.01
N THR A 131 -2.69 -0.02 -16.54
CA THR A 131 -1.97 -1.28 -16.62
C THR A 131 -0.75 -1.24 -15.71
N ILE A 132 -0.05 -2.36 -15.60
CA ILE A 132 1.18 -2.39 -14.82
C ILE A 132 2.31 -1.59 -15.48
N ALA A 133 2.24 -1.35 -16.79
CA ALA A 133 3.24 -0.56 -17.49
C ALA A 133 3.14 0.93 -17.15
N ASP A 134 1.97 1.38 -16.69
CA ASP A 134 1.71 2.79 -16.34
C ASP A 134 2.17 3.14 -14.93
N HIS A 135 2.48 2.14 -14.09
CA HIS A 135 2.95 2.38 -12.74
C HIS A 135 4.27 3.15 -12.77
N PRO A 136 4.45 4.18 -11.91
CA PRO A 136 5.70 4.93 -11.85
C PRO A 136 6.89 4.01 -11.52
N PRO A 137 8.12 4.46 -11.79
CA PRO A 137 9.31 3.74 -11.36
C PRO A 137 9.25 3.40 -9.87
N PHE A 138 9.81 2.25 -9.47
CA PHE A 138 9.88 1.89 -8.05
C PHE A 138 10.63 3.00 -7.28
N PRO A 139 10.04 3.55 -6.21
CA PRO A 139 10.63 4.65 -5.49
C PRO A 139 11.88 4.22 -4.73
N ASN A 140 12.71 5.20 -4.37
CA ASN A 140 13.79 4.97 -3.42
C ASN A 140 13.20 4.61 -2.04
N PRO A 141 13.85 3.72 -1.26
CA PRO A 141 13.37 3.35 0.07
C PRO A 141 13.19 4.55 1.00
N SER A 142 12.14 4.57 1.81
CA SER A 142 11.92 5.61 2.81
C SER A 142 13.01 5.60 3.90
N PRO A 143 13.20 6.72 4.63
CA PRO A 143 14.12 6.77 5.78
C PRO A 143 13.80 5.72 6.86
N ILE A 144 12.51 5.41 7.08
CA ILE A 144 12.08 4.38 8.04
C ILE A 144 12.57 3.01 7.60
N LEU A 145 12.31 2.64 6.33
CA LEU A 145 12.75 1.34 5.81
C LEU A 145 14.28 1.22 5.78
N GLN A 146 15.00 2.29 5.46
CA GLN A 146 16.46 2.30 5.49
C GLN A 146 17.01 2.10 6.90
N THR A 147 16.41 2.75 7.90
CA THR A 147 16.79 2.59 9.31
C THR A 147 16.53 1.18 9.79
N TRP A 148 15.33 0.64 9.57
CA TRP A 148 14.98 -0.72 9.94
C TRP A 148 15.91 -1.77 9.30
N LYS A 149 16.25 -1.61 8.00
CA LYS A 149 17.21 -2.50 7.33
C LYS A 149 18.60 -2.45 7.96
N ARG A 150 19.06 -1.27 8.39
CA ARG A 150 20.35 -1.11 9.09
C ARG A 150 20.34 -1.80 10.45
N GLU A 151 19.25 -1.66 11.20
CA GLU A 151 19.08 -2.28 12.52
C GLU A 151 19.08 -3.81 12.44
N ILE A 152 18.34 -4.39 11.49
CA ILE A 152 18.34 -5.84 11.25
C ILE A 152 19.73 -6.33 10.84
N ALA A 153 20.43 -5.59 9.97
CA ALA A 153 21.77 -5.97 9.56
C ALA A 153 22.75 -5.95 10.75
N ALA A 154 22.65 -4.94 11.62
CA ALA A 154 23.45 -4.85 12.84
C ALA A 154 23.12 -6.00 13.81
N ASP A 155 21.85 -6.36 13.95
CA ASP A 155 21.42 -7.44 14.84
C ASP A 155 21.89 -8.82 14.38
N ARG A 156 21.80 -9.10 13.07
CA ARG A 156 22.34 -10.32 12.47
C ARG A 156 23.85 -10.43 12.70
N ARG A 157 24.59 -9.33 12.58
CA ARG A 157 26.05 -9.30 12.85
C ARG A 157 26.34 -9.61 14.32
N ARG A 158 25.63 -8.99 15.26
CA ARG A 158 25.78 -9.28 16.70
C ARG A 158 25.47 -10.74 17.03
N SER A 159 24.40 -11.27 16.45
CA SER A 159 24.00 -12.66 16.65
C SER A 159 25.04 -13.63 16.10
N ALA A 160 25.60 -13.36 14.91
CA ALA A 160 26.67 -14.17 14.34
C ALA A 160 27.95 -14.15 15.19
N LEU A 161 28.34 -12.99 15.73
CA LEU A 161 29.50 -12.87 16.63
C LEU A 161 29.33 -13.70 17.92
N ARG A 162 28.15 -13.66 18.54
CA ARG A 162 27.84 -14.47 19.74
C ARG A 162 27.94 -15.97 19.49
N VAL A 163 27.52 -16.45 18.31
CA VAL A 163 27.66 -17.87 17.92
C VAL A 163 29.14 -18.26 17.77
N VAL A 164 29.96 -17.38 17.19
CA VAL A 164 31.40 -17.62 17.03
C VAL A 164 32.13 -17.63 18.38
N GLU A 165 31.78 -16.73 19.29
CA GLU A 165 32.37 -16.66 20.63
C GLU A 165 31.93 -17.85 21.51
N GLY A 166 30.64 -18.23 21.46
CA GLY A 166 30.13 -19.40 22.17
C GLY A 166 30.67 -20.74 21.64
N GLY A 167 30.95 -20.82 20.34
CA GLY A 167 31.55 -22.01 19.72
C GLY A 167 33.08 -22.13 19.89
N ARG A 168 33.76 -21.08 20.36
CA ARG A 168 35.19 -21.13 20.71
C ARG A 168 35.44 -21.44 22.20
N ALA A 169 34.40 -21.36 23.03
CA ALA A 169 34.47 -21.63 24.46
C ALA A 169 34.01 -23.06 24.84
N ALA A 170 33.64 -23.89 23.85
CA ALA A 170 33.27 -25.29 23.98
C ALA A 170 34.32 -26.19 23.31
#